data_AF-A0ABD1AUT0-F1
#
_entry.id   AF-A0ABD1AUT0-F1
#
_cell.length_a   1.000
_cell.length_b   1.000
_cell.length_c   1.000
_cell.angle_alpha   90.00
_cell.angle_beta   90.00
_cell.angle_gamma   90.00
#
_symmetry.space_group_name_H-M   'P 1'
#
loop_
_entity.id
_entity.type
_entity.pdbx_description
1 polymer ?
#
loop_
_entity_poly.entity_id
_entity_poly.type
_entity_poly.pdbx_seq_one_letter_code
_entity_poly.pdbx_strand_id
1 'polypeptide(L)'
;MCGQADESIQHLFFSCSYPSEVWNSVLVHARLNHPNQLNVIVNWVKSPSNLTKLNIICKLILQASVYELWAERNARLHLASLRSAVSIVKHICLTLRSKLISMDRPTSPSSSSSISRQGQSFLSTWFQFIQP
;
A
#
# COMPACT_ATOMS: atom_id res chain seq x y z
N MET A 1 13.46 -5.32 13.97
CA MET A 1 13.76 -4.35 12.87
C MET A 1 14.80 -3.34 13.34
N CYS A 2 15.73 -2.91 12.47
CA CYS A 2 17.06 -2.27 12.70
C CYS A 2 17.98 -2.81 13.82
N GLY A 3 17.44 -3.46 14.87
CA GLY A 3 18.21 -3.96 16.00
C GLY A 3 18.73 -2.85 16.92
N GLN A 4 18.22 -1.62 16.78
CA GLN A 4 18.75 -0.43 17.48
C GLN A 4 17.83 0.07 18.61
N ALA A 5 16.60 -0.42 18.73
CA ALA A 5 15.66 -0.02 19.77
C ALA A 5 14.63 -1.14 20.06
N ASP A 6 13.93 -1.01 21.18
CA ASP A 6 12.84 -1.91 21.55
C ASP A 6 11.69 -1.87 20.52
N GLU A 7 11.15 -3.04 20.23
CA GLU A 7 10.08 -3.20 19.25
C GLU A 7 8.73 -2.73 19.80
N SER A 8 8.42 -1.45 19.60
CA SER A 8 7.06 -0.90 19.75
C SER A 8 6.33 -0.90 18.41
N ILE A 9 4.99 -0.80 18.43
CA ILE A 9 4.19 -0.63 17.19
C ILE A 9 4.69 0.57 16.38
N GLN A 10 5.00 1.69 17.04
CA GLN A 10 5.56 2.86 16.33
C GLN A 10 6.92 2.53 15.69
N HIS A 11 7.81 1.86 16.43
CA HIS A 11 9.13 1.48 15.91
C HIS A 11 9.06 0.49 14.75
N LEU A 12 8.23 -0.54 14.88
CA LEU A 12 8.07 -1.61 13.89
C LEU A 12 7.46 -1.14 12.57
N PHE A 13 6.64 -0.09 12.60
CA PHE A 13 5.92 0.32 11.41
C PHE A 13 6.43 1.64 10.81
N PHE A 14 6.96 2.60 11.59
CA PHE A 14 7.24 3.95 11.05
C PHE A 14 8.35 4.78 11.75
N SER A 15 8.98 4.30 12.83
CA SER A 15 10.10 5.04 13.47
C SER A 15 11.48 4.41 13.22
N CYS A 16 11.51 3.14 12.80
CA CYS A 16 12.72 2.48 12.33
C CYS A 16 13.02 2.91 10.88
N SER A 17 14.30 3.05 10.52
CA SER A 17 14.73 3.45 9.17
C SER A 17 14.18 2.54 8.07
N TYR A 18 14.12 1.23 8.32
CA TYR A 18 13.68 0.24 7.34
C TYR A 18 12.18 0.32 6.99
N PRO A 19 11.23 0.26 7.96
CA PRO A 19 9.81 0.49 7.68
C PRO A 19 9.52 1.84 7.02
N SER A 20 10.20 2.90 7.47
CA SER A 20 10.06 4.25 6.88
C SER A 20 10.54 4.30 5.44
N GLU A 21 11.64 3.63 5.12
CA GLU A 21 12.13 3.50 3.74
C GLU A 21 11.12 2.77 2.86
N VAL A 22 10.53 1.67 3.34
CA VAL A 22 9.49 0.94 2.61
C VAL A 22 8.28 1.85 2.34
N TRP A 23 7.75 2.52 3.36
CA TRP A 23 6.58 3.39 3.21
C TRP A 23 6.83 4.55 2.24
N ASN A 24 7.94 5.26 2.44
CA ASN A 24 8.30 6.39 1.58
C ASN A 24 8.54 5.93 0.14
N SER A 25 9.16 4.76 -0.06
CA SER A 25 9.41 4.23 -1.40
C SER A 25 8.14 3.78 -2.13
N VAL A 26 7.13 3.27 -1.41
CA VAL A 26 5.83 2.94 -2.03
C VAL A 26 5.11 4.20 -2.53
N LEU A 27 5.29 5.33 -1.86
CA LEU A 27 4.62 6.59 -2.15
C LEU A 27 5.53 7.67 -2.76
N VAL A 28 6.78 7.34 -3.12
CA VAL A 28 7.79 8.32 -3.54
C VAL A 28 7.38 9.11 -4.79
N HIS A 29 6.62 8.49 -5.68
CA HIS A 29 6.07 9.11 -6.89
C HIS A 29 4.61 9.51 -6.73
N ALA A 30 4.01 9.28 -5.57
CA ALA A 30 2.61 9.60 -5.37
C ALA A 30 2.43 11.13 -5.38
N ARG A 31 1.40 11.59 -6.10
CA ARG A 31 0.97 13.00 -6.09
C ARG A 31 0.15 13.31 -4.83
N LEU A 32 0.62 12.83 -3.69
CA LEU A 32 -0.06 12.86 -2.40
C LEU A 32 0.89 13.35 -1.33
N ASN A 33 0.46 14.33 -0.53
CA ASN A 33 1.14 14.66 0.70
C ASN A 33 0.83 13.57 1.73
N HIS A 34 1.75 12.61 1.90
CA HIS A 34 1.58 11.50 2.81
C HIS A 34 2.36 11.72 4.12
N PRO A 35 1.75 11.43 5.28
CA PRO A 35 2.47 11.48 6.55
C PRO A 35 3.42 10.29 6.70
N ASN A 36 4.36 10.39 7.65
CA ASN A 36 5.36 9.37 7.97
C ASN A 36 5.19 8.77 9.37
N GLN A 37 4.11 9.12 10.09
CA GLN A 37 3.80 8.60 11.43
C GLN A 37 2.51 7.78 11.41
N LEU A 38 2.53 6.58 11.99
CA LEU A 38 1.40 5.63 11.93
C LEU A 38 0.05 6.26 12.30
N ASN A 39 -0.02 6.94 13.44
CA ASN A 39 -1.23 7.57 13.94
C ASN A 39 -1.78 8.61 12.96
N VAL A 40 -0.89 9.37 12.32
CA VAL A 40 -1.26 10.37 11.30
C VAL A 40 -1.65 9.69 9.99
N ILE A 41 -0.95 8.62 9.59
CA ILE A 41 -1.27 7.82 8.40
C ILE A 41 -2.66 7.19 8.51
N VAL A 42 -3.01 6.61 9.66
CA VAL A 42 -4.33 6.00 9.88
C VAL A 42 -5.43 7.05 9.73
N ASN A 43 -5.22 8.26 10.27
CA ASN A 43 -6.16 9.36 10.10
C ASN A 43 -6.22 9.83 8.65
N TRP A 44 -5.08 10.00 8.00
CA TRP A 44 -4.97 10.39 6.59
C TRP A 44 -5.71 9.43 5.64
N VAL A 45 -5.57 8.12 5.85
CA VAL A 45 -6.28 7.10 5.05
C VAL A 45 -7.79 7.05 5.35
N LYS A 46 -8.20 7.44 6.56
CA LYS A 46 -9.61 7.52 6.96
C LYS A 46 -10.29 8.79 6.46
N SER A 47 -9.53 9.88 6.26
CA SER A 47 -10.04 11.14 5.75
C SER A 47 -10.64 10.96 4.35
N PRO A 48 -11.96 11.14 4.18
CA PRO A 48 -12.60 10.96 2.89
C PRO A 48 -12.19 12.09 1.93
N SER A 49 -11.82 11.72 0.70
CA SER A 49 -11.76 12.64 -0.44
C SER A 49 -12.91 12.38 -1.41
N ASN A 50 -13.15 13.31 -2.34
CA ASN A 50 -14.10 13.12 -3.45
C ASN A 50 -13.69 11.98 -4.41
N LEU A 51 -12.47 11.46 -4.29
CA LEU A 51 -11.93 10.39 -5.13
C LEU A 51 -12.04 9.03 -4.42
N THR A 52 -13.23 8.43 -4.44
CA THR A 52 -13.52 7.17 -3.74
C THR A 52 -12.53 6.03 -4.08
N LYS A 53 -12.13 5.90 -5.35
CA LYS A 53 -11.15 4.88 -5.77
C LYS A 53 -9.76 5.13 -5.20
N LEU A 54 -9.34 6.39 -5.14
CA LEU A 54 -8.09 6.79 -4.51
C LEU A 54 -8.11 6.47 -3.01
N ASN A 55 -9.22 6.76 -2.32
CA ASN A 55 -9.38 6.43 -0.89
C ASN A 55 -9.22 4.92 -0.64
N ILE A 56 -9.77 4.08 -1.53
CA ILE A 56 -9.63 2.62 -1.46
C ILE A 56 -8.18 2.21 -1.73
N ILE A 57 -7.53 2.79 -2.74
CA ILE A 57 -6.11 2.52 -3.05
C ILE A 57 -5.22 2.87 -1.84
N CYS A 58 -5.41 4.02 -1.19
CA CYS A 58 -4.65 4.39 0.00
C CYS A 58 -4.85 3.41 1.17
N LYS A 59 -6.08 2.91 1.36
CA LYS A 59 -6.36 1.85 2.34
C LYS A 59 -5.63 0.55 2.02
N LEU A 60 -5.62 0.15 0.74
CA LEU A 60 -4.92 -1.05 0.28
C LEU A 60 -3.41 -0.90 0.44
N ILE A 61 -2.84 0.27 0.14
CA ILE A 61 -1.42 0.57 0.37
C ILE A 61 -1.07 0.41 1.84
N LEU A 62 -1.84 1.03 2.75
CA LEU A 62 -1.60 0.90 4.18
C LEU A 62 -1.68 -0.56 4.64
N GLN A 63 -2.71 -1.29 4.23
CA GLN A 63 -2.89 -2.70 4.58
C GLN A 63 -1.72 -3.56 4.08
N ALA A 64 -1.32 -3.40 2.81
CA ALA A 64 -0.23 -4.17 2.22
C ALA A 64 1.11 -3.87 2.90
N SER A 65 1.42 -2.59 3.14
CA SER A 65 2.65 -2.17 3.82
C SER A 65 2.72 -2.73 5.24
N VAL A 66 1.65 -2.61 6.03
CA VAL A 66 1.61 -3.15 7.40
C VAL A 66 1.78 -4.67 7.39
N TYR A 67 1.09 -5.38 6.49
CA TYR A 67 1.18 -6.83 6.39
C TYR A 67 2.59 -7.29 6.02
N GLU A 68 3.19 -6.72 4.98
CA GLU A 68 4.52 -7.11 4.51
C GLU A 68 5.61 -6.80 5.55
N LEU A 69 5.51 -5.67 6.26
CA LEU A 69 6.42 -5.33 7.35
C LEU A 69 6.31 -6.31 8.52
N TRP A 70 5.09 -6.69 8.89
CA TRP A 70 4.85 -7.70 9.91
C TRP A 70 5.41 -9.08 9.49
N ALA A 71 5.15 -9.48 8.25
CA ALA A 71 5.62 -10.75 7.70
C ALA A 71 7.16 -10.80 7.64
N GLU A 72 7.80 -9.71 7.20
CA GLU A 72 9.25 -9.57 7.15
C GLU A 72 9.89 -9.61 8.55
N ARG A 73 9.29 -8.95 9.54
CA ARG A 73 9.74 -9.05 10.94
C ARG A 73 9.69 -10.49 11.43
N ASN A 74 8.59 -11.20 11.19
CA ASN A 74 8.47 -12.60 11.61
C ASN A 74 9.47 -13.50 10.87
N ALA A 75 9.71 -13.25 9.59
CA ALA A 75 10.72 -13.98 8.81
C ALA A 75 12.15 -13.72 9.32
N ARG A 76 12.46 -12.51 9.77
CA ARG A 76 13.74 -12.19 10.44
C ARG A 76 13.91 -12.98 11.74
N LEU A 77 12.85 -13.07 12.54
CA LEU A 77 12.88 -13.75 13.83
C LEU A 77 12.96 -15.28 13.71
N HIS A 78 12.23 -15.87 12.76
CA HIS A 78 12.06 -17.33 12.68
C HIS A 78 12.84 -17.99 11.54
N LEU A 79 13.20 -17.26 10.50
CA LEU A 79 13.78 -17.80 9.26
C LEU A 79 15.12 -17.15 8.89
N ALA A 80 15.66 -16.26 9.74
CA ALA A 80 16.88 -15.47 9.48
C ALA A 80 16.86 -14.75 8.10
N SER A 81 15.67 -14.41 7.60
CA SER A 81 15.51 -13.75 6.30
C SER A 81 15.85 -12.26 6.42
N LEU A 82 16.47 -11.68 5.39
CA LEU A 82 16.85 -10.26 5.35
C LEU A 82 16.50 -9.66 3.99
N ARG A 83 15.22 -9.46 3.71
CA ARG A 83 14.82 -8.81 2.45
C ARG A 83 15.18 -7.33 2.51
N SER A 84 15.68 -6.78 1.41
CA SER A 84 15.88 -5.33 1.27
C SER A 84 14.53 -4.61 1.23
N ALA A 85 14.51 -3.33 1.62
CA ALA A 85 13.31 -2.49 1.53
C ALA A 85 12.79 -2.45 0.08
N VAL A 86 13.69 -2.35 -0.90
CA VAL A 86 13.37 -2.40 -2.33
C VAL A 86 12.63 -3.69 -2.72
N SER A 87 13.04 -4.85 -2.19
CA SER A 87 12.36 -6.13 -2.44
C SER A 87 10.93 -6.14 -1.90
N ILE A 88 10.74 -5.60 -0.70
CA ILE A 88 9.41 -5.46 -0.08
C ILE A 88 8.54 -4.50 -0.89
N VAL A 89 9.06 -3.33 -1.26
CA VAL A 89 8.34 -2.32 -2.06
C VAL A 89 7.87 -2.91 -3.40
N LYS A 90 8.75 -3.63 -4.10
CA LYS A 90 8.41 -4.32 -5.35
C LYS A 90 7.27 -5.32 -5.14
N HIS A 91 7.32 -6.09 -4.05
CA HIS A 91 6.30 -7.08 -3.73
C HIS A 91 4.94 -6.43 -3.39
N ILE A 92 4.95 -5.34 -2.62
CA ILE A 92 3.77 -4.53 -2.32
C ILE A 92 3.13 -4.03 -3.62
N CYS A 93 3.91 -3.38 -4.49
CA CYS A 93 3.40 -2.81 -5.74
C CYS A 93 2.82 -3.88 -6.67
N LEU A 94 3.46 -5.04 -6.79
CA LEU A 94 2.95 -6.16 -7.60
C LEU A 94 1.62 -6.70 -7.03
N THR A 95 1.55 -6.91 -5.72
CA THR A 95 0.35 -7.39 -5.04
C THR A 95 -0.81 -6.42 -5.21
N LEU A 96 -0.56 -5.11 -5.03
CA LEU A 96 -1.55 -4.07 -5.23
C LEU A 96 -2.06 -4.05 -6.67
N ARG A 97 -1.16 -4.02 -7.66
CA ARG A 97 -1.56 -4.00 -9.09
C ARG A 97 -2.40 -5.20 -9.46
N SER A 98 -2.02 -6.41 -9.01
CA SER A 98 -2.81 -7.63 -9.23
C SER A 98 -4.22 -7.50 -8.64
N LYS A 99 -4.32 -6.97 -7.42
CA LYS A 99 -5.60 -6.73 -6.75
C LYS A 99 -6.45 -5.69 -7.49
N LEU A 100 -5.87 -4.57 -7.91
CA LEU A 100 -6.59 -3.53 -8.64
C LEU A 100 -7.09 -4.03 -10.01
N ILE A 101 -6.30 -4.81 -10.74
CA ILE A 101 -6.73 -5.50 -11.97
C ILE A 101 -7.95 -6.37 -11.71
N SER A 102 -7.92 -7.16 -10.62
CA SER A 102 -9.05 -8.02 -10.27
C SER A 102 -10.30 -7.23 -9.90
N MET A 103 -10.16 -6.05 -9.29
CA MET A 103 -11.27 -5.18 -8.92
C MET A 103 -11.89 -4.44 -10.12
N ASP A 104 -11.12 -4.23 -11.19
CA ASP A 104 -11.59 -3.66 -12.45
C ASP A 104 -12.34 -4.70 -13.32
N ARG A 105 -12.26 -6.01 -13.00
CA ARG A 105 -12.99 -7.04 -13.74
C ARG A 105 -14.49 -7.00 -13.37
N PRO A 106 -15.40 -7.06 -14.35
CA PRO A 106 -16.82 -7.22 -14.08
C PRO A 106 -17.05 -8.55 -13.35
N THR A 107 -17.73 -8.50 -12.21
CA THR A 107 -17.89 -9.63 -11.28
C THR A 107 -18.87 -10.72 -11.73
N SER A 108 -19.34 -10.75 -12.99
CA SER A 108 -20.08 -11.89 -13.57
C SER A 108 -20.17 -11.82 -15.10
N PRO A 109 -20.23 -12.96 -15.79
CA PRO A 109 -20.64 -13.04 -17.19
C PRO A 109 -22.18 -13.05 -17.27
N SER A 110 -22.82 -11.99 -16.79
CA SER A 110 -24.25 -11.80 -17.00
C SER A 110 -24.42 -11.04 -18.30
N SER A 111 -24.89 -11.75 -19.32
CA SER A 111 -25.30 -11.25 -20.62
C SER A 111 -26.08 -9.94 -20.49
N SER A 112 -25.46 -8.83 -20.89
CA SER A 112 -26.08 -7.63 -21.46
C SER A 112 -25.00 -6.55 -21.54
N SER A 113 -24.50 -6.35 -22.75
CA SER A 113 -23.69 -5.22 -23.15
C SER A 113 -24.44 -3.91 -22.93
N SER A 114 -24.39 -3.40 -21.71
CA SER A 114 -24.51 -1.97 -21.46
C SER A 114 -23.10 -1.44 -21.30
N ILE A 115 -22.66 -0.66 -22.28
CA ILE A 115 -21.54 0.29 -22.18
C ILE A 115 -21.95 1.30 -21.09
N SER A 116 -21.94 0.87 -19.84
CA SER A 116 -22.20 1.71 -18.69
C SER A 116 -20.95 2.52 -18.47
N ARG A 117 -21.10 3.85 -18.41
CA ARG A 117 -20.10 4.85 -18.04
C ARG A 117 -19.27 4.37 -16.84
N GLN A 118 -18.21 3.59 -17.06
CA GLN A 118 -17.29 3.21 -16.01
C GLN A 118 -16.42 4.44 -15.77
N GLY A 119 -16.73 5.19 -14.71
CA GLY A 119 -15.80 6.19 -14.20
C GLY A 119 -14.41 5.56 -14.06
N GLN A 120 -13.36 6.38 -14.22
CA GLN A 120 -11.94 6.01 -14.19
C GLN A 120 -11.61 4.71 -13.41
N SER A 121 -11.03 3.69 -14.05
CA SER A 121 -10.69 2.40 -13.42
C SER A 121 -9.72 2.52 -12.23
N PHE A 122 -9.65 1.51 -11.35
CA PHE A 122 -8.70 1.50 -10.24
C PHE A 122 -7.24 1.58 -10.74
N LEU A 123 -6.90 0.86 -11.81
CA LEU A 123 -5.58 0.94 -12.45
C LEU A 123 -5.26 2.34 -12.95
N SER A 124 -6.21 2.99 -13.63
CA SER A 124 -5.97 4.34 -14.15
C SER A 124 -5.85 5.38 -13.03
N THR A 125 -6.61 5.25 -11.94
CA THR A 125 -6.40 6.06 -10.73
C THR A 125 -5.03 5.78 -10.09
N TRP A 126 -4.58 4.52 -10.05
CA TRP A 126 -3.25 4.15 -9.52
C TRP A 126 -2.13 4.83 -10.29
N PHE A 127 -2.14 4.74 -11.62
CA PHE A 127 -1.12 5.41 -12.44
C PHE A 127 -1.23 6.92 -12.32
N GLN A 128 -2.43 7.51 -12.26
CA GLN A 128 -2.53 8.96 -12.16
C GLN A 128 -1.96 9.52 -10.84
N PHE A 129 -2.15 8.81 -9.72
CA PHE A 129 -1.90 9.37 -8.38
C PHE A 129 -0.75 8.73 -7.61
N ILE A 130 -0.41 7.47 -7.87
CA ILE A 130 0.60 6.72 -7.08
C ILE A 130 1.88 6.50 -7.88
N GLN A 131 1.76 6.17 -9.16
CA GLN A 131 2.89 5.98 -10.08
C GLN A 131 2.66 6.73 -11.41
N PRO A 132 2.66 8.07 -11.36
CA PRO A 132 2.49 8.94 -12.53
C PRO A 132 3.65 8.90 -13.52
#